data_AF-F4RHS0-F1
#
_entry.id   AF-F4RHS0-F1
#
_cell.length_a   1.000
_cell.length_b   1.000
_cell.length_c   1.000
_cell.angle_alpha   90.00
_cell.angle_beta   90.00
_cell.angle_gamma   90.00
#
_symmetry.space_group_name_H-M   'P 1'
#
loop_
_entity.id
_entity.type
_entity.pdbx_description
1 polymer ?
#
loop_
_entity_poly.entity_id
_entity_poly.type
_entity_poly.pdbx_seq_one_letter_code
_entity_poly.pdbx_strand_id
1 'polypeptide(L)'
;MSWNRSISTFHLLLVFLLAGDLASRIFVDANAIDCTYGFSPPDKTFDGLPKDKYLCWKFKGKGPDYSTYKCDQCGRADKHIPSARNCVDYDGKVMNGGGAWACESGIDFDTGSRPDGRNIMCNHIDNDGILNGYACKQRNVFQQCPEAHCYLVDN
;
A
#
# COMPACT_ATOMS: atom_id res chain seq x y z
N MET A 1 -21.81 -51.65 21.56
CA MET A 1 -20.82 -50.56 21.61
C MET A 1 -21.12 -49.61 20.46
N SER A 2 -21.84 -48.52 20.73
CA SER A 2 -22.19 -47.50 19.73
C SER A 2 -20.98 -46.60 19.54
N TRP A 3 -20.28 -46.75 18.42
CA TRP A 3 -19.13 -45.92 18.07
C TRP A 3 -19.65 -44.49 17.83
N ASN A 4 -19.29 -43.56 18.72
CA ASN A 4 -19.70 -42.16 18.71
C ASN A 4 -19.32 -41.47 17.40
N ARG A 5 -20.19 -41.56 16.38
CA ARG A 5 -20.12 -40.82 15.10
C ARG A 5 -20.05 -39.30 15.29
N SER A 6 -20.45 -38.80 16.46
CA SER A 6 -20.42 -37.36 16.79
C SER A 6 -19.01 -36.77 16.73
N ILE A 7 -17.99 -37.52 17.15
CA ILE A 7 -16.62 -36.98 17.27
C ILE A 7 -16.03 -36.64 15.89
N SER A 8 -16.28 -37.46 14.87
CA SER A 8 -15.70 -37.25 13.53
C SER A 8 -16.26 -36.01 12.83
N THR A 9 -17.55 -35.71 13.00
CA THR A 9 -18.19 -34.53 12.39
C THR A 9 -17.66 -33.22 12.98
N PHE A 10 -17.40 -33.18 14.30
CA PHE A 10 -16.81 -32.00 14.94
C PHE A 10 -15.39 -31.71 14.45
N HIS A 11 -14.58 -32.75 14.19
CA HIS A 11 -13.21 -32.56 13.68
C HIS A 11 -13.22 -32.00 12.25
N LEU A 12 -14.12 -32.46 11.38
CA LEU A 12 -14.25 -31.96 10.02
C LEU A 12 -14.67 -30.47 10.01
N LEU A 13 -15.68 -30.11 10.81
CA LEU A 13 -16.12 -28.71 10.95
C LEU A 13 -14.99 -27.79 11.45
N LEU A 14 -14.20 -28.26 12.42
CA LEU A 14 -13.06 -27.49 12.94
C LEU A 14 -12.00 -27.24 11.87
N VAL A 15 -11.66 -28.25 11.05
CA VAL A 15 -10.70 -28.12 9.95
C VAL A 15 -11.19 -27.13 8.89
N PHE A 16 -12.48 -27.15 8.53
CA PHE A 16 -13.04 -26.20 7.57
C PHE A 16 -13.08 -24.76 8.11
N LEU A 17 -13.37 -24.57 9.40
CA LEU A 17 -13.34 -23.25 10.04
C LEU A 17 -11.90 -22.70 10.12
N LEU A 18 -10.93 -23.53 10.49
CA LEU A 18 -9.51 -23.16 10.52
C LEU A 18 -8.97 -22.86 9.11
N ALA A 19 -9.28 -23.68 8.11
CA ALA A 19 -8.84 -23.44 6.74
C ALA A 19 -9.51 -22.19 6.12
N GLY A 20 -10.79 -21.95 6.41
CA GLY A 20 -11.52 -20.78 5.90
C GLY A 20 -11.07 -19.45 6.52
N ASP A 21 -10.83 -19.43 7.83
CA ASP A 21 -10.44 -18.20 8.54
C ASP A 21 -8.96 -17.84 8.24
N LEU A 22 -8.05 -18.83 8.23
CA LEU A 22 -6.65 -18.57 7.87
C LEU A 22 -6.47 -18.24 6.38
N ALA A 23 -7.18 -18.88 5.46
CA ALA A 23 -7.04 -18.60 4.02
C ALA A 23 -7.39 -17.14 3.66
N SER A 24 -8.26 -16.48 4.44
CA SER A 24 -8.63 -15.09 4.20
C SER A 24 -7.51 -14.07 4.54
N ARG A 25 -6.48 -14.49 5.30
CA ARG A 25 -5.40 -13.60 5.79
C ARG A 25 -3.99 -13.97 5.31
N ILE A 26 -3.80 -15.04 4.54
CA ILE A 26 -2.47 -15.54 4.13
C ILE A 26 -1.88 -14.83 2.89
N PHE A 27 -2.60 -13.94 2.20
CA PHE A 27 -2.08 -13.35 0.95
C PHE A 27 -1.22 -12.08 1.11
N VAL A 28 -0.77 -11.77 2.34
CA VAL A 28 0.31 -10.80 2.55
C VAL A 28 1.63 -11.57 2.46
N ASP A 29 2.46 -11.26 1.47
CA ASP A 29 3.81 -11.80 1.38
C ASP A 29 4.58 -11.37 2.63
N ALA A 30 4.89 -12.34 3.50
CA ALA A 30 5.61 -12.10 4.74
C ALA A 30 7.03 -11.55 4.50
N ASN A 31 7.55 -11.67 3.27
CA ASN A 31 8.86 -11.18 2.86
C ASN A 31 8.75 -9.92 1.98
N ALA A 32 7.69 -9.12 2.14
CA ALA A 32 7.55 -7.86 1.43
C ALA A 32 7.69 -6.65 2.37
N ILE A 33 8.36 -5.62 1.86
CA ILE A 33 8.47 -4.31 2.46
C ILE A 33 7.18 -3.54 2.17
N ASP A 34 6.42 -3.21 3.22
CA ASP A 34 5.35 -2.23 3.13
C ASP A 34 5.94 -0.81 3.06
N CYS A 35 5.63 -0.09 1.98
CA CYS A 35 6.05 1.29 1.76
C CYS A 35 5.15 2.26 2.54
N THR A 36 5.28 2.22 3.87
CA THR A 36 4.37 2.90 4.82
C THR A 36 4.48 4.41 4.82
N TYR A 37 5.64 4.96 4.45
CA TYR A 37 5.82 6.40 4.26
C TYR A 37 5.33 6.78 2.86
N GLY A 38 5.85 6.17 1.82
CA GLY A 38 5.47 6.51 0.46
C GLY A 38 6.11 5.58 -0.54
N PHE A 39 5.76 5.72 -1.81
CA PHE A 39 6.44 5.02 -2.87
C PHE A 39 6.42 5.83 -4.16
N SER A 40 7.37 5.57 -5.02
CA SER A 40 7.40 6.10 -6.38
C SER A 40 7.69 4.95 -7.36
N PRO A 41 6.97 4.88 -8.50
CA PRO A 41 7.35 3.98 -9.58
C PRO A 41 8.71 4.37 -10.17
N PRO A 42 9.33 3.52 -11.01
CA PRO A 42 10.50 3.89 -11.78
C PRO A 42 10.15 5.07 -12.68
N ASP A 43 10.65 6.25 -12.34
CA ASP A 43 10.35 7.46 -13.07
C ASP A 43 11.55 7.87 -13.92
N LYS A 44 11.34 7.98 -15.23
CA LYS A 44 12.37 8.40 -16.19
C LYS A 44 12.49 9.93 -16.29
N THR A 45 11.59 10.67 -15.66
CA THR A 45 11.39 12.12 -15.87
C THR A 45 11.79 13.00 -14.69
N PHE A 46 11.84 12.48 -13.45
CA PHE A 46 12.29 13.25 -12.29
C PHE A 46 13.81 13.16 -12.10
N ASP A 47 14.49 14.30 -12.25
CA ASP A 47 15.93 14.43 -11.98
C ASP A 47 16.22 14.14 -10.49
N GLY A 48 17.08 13.16 -10.24
CA GLY A 48 17.51 12.74 -8.89
C GLY A 48 16.94 11.41 -8.40
N LEU A 49 15.94 10.83 -9.09
CA LEU A 49 15.47 9.47 -8.80
C LEU A 49 16.15 8.45 -9.73
N PRO A 50 16.33 7.18 -9.30
CA PRO A 50 16.86 6.15 -10.18
C PRO A 50 15.85 5.90 -11.29
N LYS A 51 16.26 6.12 -12.53
CA LYS A 51 15.38 6.06 -13.73
C LYS A 51 14.77 4.67 -13.99
N ASP A 52 15.20 3.66 -13.23
CA ASP A 52 14.92 2.25 -13.49
C ASP A 52 14.55 1.47 -12.21
N LYS A 53 14.36 2.14 -11.06
CA LYS A 53 14.04 1.47 -9.79
C LYS A 53 12.81 2.09 -9.15
N TYR A 54 11.99 1.25 -8.54
CA TYR A 54 10.97 1.70 -7.60
C TYR A 54 11.64 2.26 -6.35
N LEU A 55 11.02 3.29 -5.78
CA LEU A 55 11.38 3.79 -4.47
C LEU A 55 10.30 3.41 -3.48
N CYS A 56 10.73 2.87 -2.35
CA CYS A 56 9.85 2.49 -1.26
C CYS A 56 10.38 3.15 0.01
N TRP A 57 9.58 4.03 0.59
CA TRP A 57 9.90 4.69 1.85
C TRP A 57 9.10 4.03 2.98
N LYS A 58 9.79 3.59 4.04
CA LYS A 58 9.21 2.92 5.20
C LYS A 58 9.53 3.70 6.47
N PHE A 59 8.52 4.03 7.27
CA PHE A 59 8.75 4.68 8.57
C PHE A 59 9.70 3.85 9.44
N LYS A 60 10.67 4.52 10.08
CA LYS A 60 11.56 3.91 11.08
C LYS A 60 10.90 3.78 12.47
N GLY A 61 9.80 4.50 12.70
CA GLY A 61 9.10 4.51 13.99
C GLY A 61 7.90 5.47 13.99
N LYS A 62 7.65 6.13 15.13
CA LYS A 62 6.55 7.11 15.29
C LYS A 62 6.89 8.54 14.85
N GLY A 63 8.11 8.76 14.33
CA GLY A 63 8.59 10.06 13.87
C GLY A 63 8.47 10.25 12.36
N PRO A 64 8.93 11.40 11.84
CA PRO A 64 8.97 11.66 10.40
C PRO A 64 10.06 10.85 9.67
N ASP A 65 10.95 10.19 10.43
CA ASP A 65 12.07 9.45 9.87
C ASP A 65 11.62 8.20 9.12
N TYR A 66 12.21 8.03 7.94
CA TYR A 66 11.98 6.87 7.08
C TYR A 66 13.30 6.28 6.59
N SER A 67 13.23 5.01 6.18
CA SER A 67 14.25 4.30 5.42
C SER A 67 13.85 4.31 3.95
N THR A 68 14.82 4.51 3.06
CA THR A 68 14.61 4.46 1.62
C THR A 68 15.10 3.12 1.08
N TYR A 69 14.25 2.40 0.38
CA TYR A 69 14.61 1.19 -0.35
C TYR A 69 14.50 1.45 -1.84
N LYS A 70 15.53 1.02 -2.59
CA LYS A 70 15.48 0.93 -4.05
C LYS A 70 15.14 -0.50 -4.43
N CYS A 71 14.12 -0.67 -5.25
CA CYS A 71 13.60 -1.98 -5.60
C CYS A 71 13.49 -2.16 -7.12
N ASP A 72 13.80 -3.36 -7.59
CA ASP A 72 13.69 -3.73 -9.00
C ASP A 72 12.25 -4.03 -9.38
N GLN A 73 11.49 -4.53 -8.42
CA GLN A 73 10.11 -4.92 -8.57
C GLN A 73 9.32 -4.50 -7.34
N CYS A 74 8.14 -3.94 -7.58
CA CYS A 74 7.14 -3.70 -6.56
C CYS A 74 5.79 -4.10 -7.12
N GLY A 75 4.96 -4.69 -6.27
CA GLY A 75 3.63 -5.16 -6.59
C GLY A 75 3.08 -5.92 -5.40
N ARG A 76 1.82 -5.69 -5.06
CA ARG A 76 1.17 -6.48 -4.02
C ARG A 76 0.75 -7.84 -4.59
N ALA A 77 1.01 -8.91 -3.83
CA ALA A 77 0.61 -10.26 -4.21
C ALA A 77 -0.93 -10.41 -4.33
N ASP A 78 -1.66 -9.64 -3.51
CA ASP A 78 -3.13 -9.57 -3.51
C ASP A 78 -3.72 -8.72 -4.65
N LYS A 79 -2.88 -8.17 -5.54
CA LYS A 79 -3.25 -7.33 -6.70
C LYS A 79 -4.05 -6.07 -6.34
N HIS A 80 -4.09 -5.66 -5.08
CA HIS A 80 -4.74 -4.41 -4.72
C HIS A 80 -3.87 -3.24 -5.18
N ILE A 81 -4.54 -2.17 -5.62
CA ILE A 81 -3.86 -0.94 -6.03
C ILE A 81 -3.58 -0.11 -4.77
N PRO A 82 -2.37 0.46 -4.61
CA PRO A 82 -2.10 1.44 -3.56
C PRO A 82 -3.16 2.54 -3.56
N SER A 83 -3.64 2.91 -2.39
CA SER A 83 -4.76 3.84 -2.29
C SER A 83 -4.75 4.64 -0.99
N ALA A 84 -5.48 5.75 -1.02
CA ALA A 84 -5.69 6.65 0.12
C ALA A 84 -7.20 6.98 0.26
N ARG A 85 -7.59 7.66 1.36
CA ARG A 85 -8.99 8.05 1.63
C ARG A 85 -9.13 9.53 1.91
N ASN A 86 -10.37 10.03 1.75
CA ASN A 86 -10.74 11.42 1.97
C ASN A 86 -9.89 12.39 1.13
N CYS A 87 -9.61 11.98 -0.09
CA CYS A 87 -8.80 12.71 -1.05
C CYS A 87 -9.58 13.89 -1.65
N VAL A 88 -8.86 14.95 -1.99
CA VAL A 88 -9.37 16.10 -2.73
C VAL A 88 -8.44 16.42 -3.89
N ASP A 89 -9.03 16.95 -4.97
CA ASP A 89 -8.27 17.56 -6.06
C ASP A 89 -7.76 18.96 -5.69
N TYR A 90 -7.16 19.65 -6.66
CA TYR A 90 -6.64 21.01 -6.50
C TYR A 90 -7.73 22.02 -6.11
N ASP A 91 -8.94 21.86 -6.63
CA ASP A 91 -10.09 22.73 -6.35
C ASP A 91 -10.77 22.40 -5.01
N GLY A 92 -10.29 21.38 -4.30
CA GLY A 92 -10.84 20.94 -3.02
C GLY A 92 -12.06 20.03 -3.14
N LYS A 93 -12.41 19.58 -4.34
CA LYS A 93 -13.52 18.64 -4.57
C LYS A 93 -13.16 17.28 -3.99
N VAL A 94 -14.08 16.70 -3.23
CA VAL A 94 -13.89 15.39 -2.62
C VAL A 94 -14.00 14.28 -3.66
N MET A 95 -12.95 13.45 -3.74
CA MET A 95 -12.88 12.32 -4.65
C MET A 95 -13.58 11.09 -4.07
N ASN A 96 -14.32 10.37 -4.91
CA ASN A 96 -15.06 9.15 -4.56
C ASN A 96 -15.89 9.25 -3.27
N GLY A 97 -16.50 10.42 -2.99
CA GLY A 97 -17.27 10.67 -1.77
C GLY A 97 -16.49 10.51 -0.47
N GLY A 98 -15.15 10.59 -0.51
CA GLY A 98 -14.25 10.37 0.63
C GLY A 98 -13.82 8.91 0.80
N GLY A 99 -14.28 8.02 -0.07
CA GLY A 99 -13.87 6.61 -0.13
C GLY A 99 -12.40 6.43 -0.53
N ALA A 100 -12.06 5.19 -0.88
CA ALA A 100 -10.72 4.87 -1.38
C ALA A 100 -10.50 5.50 -2.76
N TRP A 101 -9.33 6.11 -2.95
CA TRP A 101 -8.85 6.68 -4.20
C TRP A 101 -7.55 5.99 -4.58
N ALA A 102 -7.44 5.58 -5.84
CA ALA A 102 -6.25 4.90 -6.35
C ALA A 102 -5.07 5.88 -6.43
N CYS A 103 -3.88 5.40 -6.11
CA CYS A 103 -2.63 6.17 -6.12
C CYS A 103 -1.53 5.35 -6.82
N GLU A 104 -1.86 4.73 -7.95
CA GLU A 104 -0.98 3.79 -8.67
C GLU A 104 0.31 4.43 -9.18
N SER A 105 0.34 5.75 -9.30
CA SER A 105 1.50 6.50 -9.79
C SER A 105 2.36 7.10 -8.68
N GLY A 106 2.10 6.70 -7.43
CA GLY A 106 2.95 7.06 -6.30
C GLY A 106 2.18 7.69 -5.16
N ILE A 107 2.82 7.65 -3.99
CA ILE A 107 2.35 8.36 -2.80
C ILE A 107 3.55 9.00 -2.12
N ASP A 108 3.41 10.27 -1.75
CA ASP A 108 4.37 11.00 -0.93
C ASP A 108 3.67 11.64 0.28
N PHE A 109 4.45 12.06 1.27
CA PHE A 109 3.98 12.89 2.37
C PHE A 109 4.41 14.33 2.13
N ASP A 110 3.42 15.21 2.02
CA ASP A 110 3.66 16.64 2.05
C ASP A 110 4.10 17.04 3.47
N THR A 111 5.32 17.56 3.58
CA THR A 111 5.86 18.05 4.85
C THR A 111 5.25 19.41 5.24
N GLY A 112 4.61 20.09 4.29
CA GLY A 112 3.77 21.24 4.55
C GLY A 112 2.48 20.82 5.24
N SER A 113 2.27 21.28 6.48
CA SER A 113 1.00 21.03 7.19
C SER A 113 -0.12 21.76 6.48
N ARG A 114 -1.00 21.03 5.80
CA ARG A 114 -2.22 21.61 5.24
C ARG A 114 -3.23 21.88 6.36
N PRO A 115 -3.96 23.01 6.34
CA PRO A 115 -4.96 23.33 7.37
C PRO A 115 -6.06 22.26 7.53
N ASP A 116 -6.33 21.49 6.47
CA ASP A 116 -7.33 20.43 6.46
C ASP A 116 -6.79 19.04 6.89
N GLY A 117 -5.49 18.96 7.20
CA GLY A 117 -4.79 17.74 7.61
C GLY A 117 -4.56 16.73 6.50
N ARG A 118 -4.67 17.13 5.22
CA ARG A 118 -4.50 16.23 4.06
C ARG A 118 -3.04 16.14 3.60
N ASN A 119 -2.16 15.66 4.46
CA ASN A 119 -0.72 15.70 4.20
C ASN A 119 -0.19 14.53 3.34
N ILE A 120 -1.06 13.69 2.78
CA ILE A 120 -0.67 12.60 1.88
C ILE A 120 -0.93 13.04 0.45
N MET A 121 0.10 13.10 -0.39
CA MET A 121 -0.04 13.35 -1.82
C MET A 121 -0.19 12.00 -2.54
N CYS A 122 -1.33 11.80 -3.19
CA CYS A 122 -1.68 10.62 -3.95
C CYS A 122 -1.61 10.94 -5.45
N ASN A 123 -0.75 10.28 -6.19
CA ASN A 123 -0.61 10.48 -7.63
C ASN A 123 -1.41 9.42 -8.39
N HIS A 124 -2.35 9.87 -9.22
CA HIS A 124 -3.29 9.02 -9.96
C HIS A 124 -3.33 9.46 -11.43
N ILE A 125 -3.41 8.50 -12.34
CA ILE A 125 -3.64 8.74 -13.76
C ILE A 125 -5.15 8.70 -13.98
N ASP A 126 -5.72 9.87 -14.29
CA ASP A 126 -7.15 9.99 -14.56
C ASP A 126 -7.54 9.30 -15.88
N ASN A 127 -8.85 9.24 -16.13
CA ASN A 127 -9.41 8.58 -17.32
C ASN A 127 -8.95 9.21 -18.65
N ASP A 128 -8.45 10.45 -18.62
CA ASP A 128 -7.85 11.15 -19.76
C ASP A 128 -6.38 10.79 -19.99
N GLY A 129 -5.79 9.95 -19.12
CA GLY A 129 -4.39 9.56 -19.16
C GLY A 129 -3.44 10.58 -18.53
N ILE A 130 -3.95 11.61 -17.86
CA ILE A 130 -3.15 12.65 -17.24
C ILE A 130 -2.84 12.28 -15.79
N LEU A 131 -1.56 12.43 -15.42
CA LEU A 131 -1.09 12.28 -14.05
C LEU A 131 -1.52 13.50 -13.23
N ASN A 132 -2.35 13.29 -12.22
CA ASN A 132 -2.81 14.31 -11.29
C ASN A 132 -2.49 13.95 -9.83
N GLY A 133 -2.27 15.00 -9.03
CA GLY A 133 -2.01 14.89 -7.60
C GLY A 133 -3.26 15.19 -6.77
N TYR A 134 -3.50 14.35 -5.77
CA TYR A 134 -4.66 14.41 -4.88
C TYR A 134 -4.20 14.45 -3.42
N ALA A 135 -4.62 15.46 -2.66
CA ALA A 135 -4.29 15.56 -1.25
C ALA A 135 -5.25 14.71 -0.41
N CYS A 136 -4.75 13.82 0.45
CA CYS A 136 -5.53 12.83 1.18
C CYS A 136 -5.25 12.86 2.69
N LYS A 137 -6.23 12.42 3.50
CA LYS A 137 -6.09 12.38 4.97
C LYS A 137 -5.45 11.10 5.49
N GLN A 138 -5.68 9.98 4.81
CA GLN A 138 -5.30 8.67 5.34
C GLN A 138 -4.89 7.71 4.24
N ARG A 139 -3.89 6.87 4.52
CA ARG A 139 -3.54 5.72 3.67
C ARG A 139 -4.58 4.60 3.82
N ASN A 140 -4.90 3.92 2.73
CA ASN A 140 -5.80 2.77 2.70
C ASN A 140 -5.04 1.47 2.42
N VAL A 141 -4.30 1.44 1.32
CA VAL A 141 -3.49 0.28 0.90
C VAL A 141 -2.07 0.77 0.62
N PHE A 142 -1.09 0.11 1.23
CA PHE A 142 0.34 0.40 1.00
C PHE A 142 0.87 -0.37 -0.20
N GLN A 143 1.78 0.23 -0.94
CA GLN A 143 2.60 -0.51 -1.91
C GLN A 143 3.46 -1.53 -1.16
N GLN A 144 3.64 -2.70 -1.78
CA GLN A 144 4.54 -3.74 -1.30
C GLN A 144 5.65 -3.99 -2.31
N CYS A 145 6.86 -4.23 -1.82
CA CYS A 145 8.00 -4.61 -2.64
C CYS A 145 8.68 -5.84 -2.03
N PRO A 146 8.91 -6.93 -2.77
CA PRO A 146 9.58 -8.11 -2.22
C PRO A 146 10.99 -7.78 -1.74
N GLU A 147 11.34 -8.18 -0.52
CA GLU A 147 12.63 -7.88 0.11
C GLU A 147 13.83 -8.35 -0.72
N ALA A 148 13.71 -9.51 -1.37
CA ALA A 148 14.75 -10.08 -2.23
C ALA A 148 15.09 -9.20 -3.45
N HIS A 149 14.21 -8.28 -3.83
CA HIS A 149 14.39 -7.38 -4.96
C HIS A 149 14.64 -5.93 -4.53
N CYS A 150 14.91 -5.71 -3.24
CA CYS A 150 15.11 -4.40 -2.66
C CYS A 150 16.44 -4.32 -1.91
N TYR A 151 17.03 -3.12 -1.89
CA TYR A 151 18.16 -2.82 -1.02
C TYR A 151 17.97 -1.47 -0.34
N LEU A 152 18.39 -1.40 0.92
CA LEU A 152 18.37 -0.19 1.72
C LEU A 152 19.39 0.81 1.16
N VAL A 153 18.99 2.07 1.07
CA VAL A 153 19.86 3.19 0.74
C VAL A 153 20.10 3.96 2.02
N ASP A 154 21.32 3.89 2.52
CA ASP A 154 21.75 4.73 3.63
C ASP A 154 21.93 6.16 3.11
N ASN A 155 21.18 7.09 3.71
CA ASN A 155 21.33 8.54 3.51
C ASN A 155 22.36 9.10 4.49
#